data_AF-A0A1I8H9N8-F1
#
_entry.id   AF-A0A1I8H9N8-F1
#
_cell.length_a   1.000
_cell.length_b   1.000
_cell.length_c   1.000
_cell.angle_alpha   90.00
_cell.angle_beta   90.00
_cell.angle_gamma   90.00
#
_symmetry.space_group_name_H-M   'P 1'
#
loop_
_entity.id
_entity.type
_entity.pdbx_description
1 polymer ?
#
loop_
_entity_poly.entity_id
_entity_poly.type
_entity_poly.pdbx_seq_one_letter_code
_entity_poly.pdbx_strand_id
1 'polypeptide(L)'
;QAADRSNRARPASAAAYLRRHSLGALLALHSVYEAEKLSAPAWPSLPPLARLLATLSARLGLDGYVAHYASDFPEAAAAAAAMSPAPDALTLTSTSSVGDTDRHSSSLSNMPTSPPYSIFAELLNKLKRALPSGRNPALTRQFPRIDGITDTCHLMLDCLDELLLQGHENETGRFVRLVELLRDRGFQTDALARLPFGVALPLLEALDRCRQGCPPATLASDAAACELLGRKDLSEQLARIKSASAAPLSAADNWDIVGEREFHLRQRGVARGGFDAISVGAASAGAAS
;
A
#
# COMPACT_ATOMS: atom_id res chain seq x y z
N GLN A 1 18.22 18.00 -57.44
CA GLN A 1 18.49 18.75 -56.19
C GLN A 1 17.45 19.86 -56.07
N ALA A 2 17.06 20.21 -54.85
CA ALA A 2 16.01 21.17 -54.46
C ALA A 2 14.57 20.60 -54.31
N ALA A 3 14.38 19.71 -53.33
CA ALA A 3 13.10 19.50 -52.66
C ALA A 3 13.39 19.09 -51.20
N ASP A 4 13.97 20.01 -50.43
CA ASP A 4 14.24 19.80 -49.01
C ASP A 4 13.79 21.05 -48.24
N ARG A 5 13.14 20.83 -47.09
CA ARG A 5 12.90 21.79 -45.99
C ARG A 5 11.80 22.85 -46.17
N SER A 6 10.55 22.42 -46.28
CA SER A 6 9.44 23.21 -45.71
C SER A 6 8.55 22.35 -44.83
N ASN A 7 9.19 21.67 -43.87
CA ASN A 7 8.55 21.25 -42.64
C ASN A 7 9.01 22.22 -41.54
N ARG A 8 8.16 23.19 -41.20
CA ARG A 8 8.29 23.89 -39.92
C ARG A 8 6.90 24.04 -39.34
N ALA A 9 6.56 23.09 -38.48
CA ALA A 9 5.38 23.08 -37.63
C ALA A 9 5.04 24.50 -37.18
N ARG A 10 3.85 24.94 -37.56
CA ARG A 10 3.26 26.21 -37.11
C ARG A 10 3.22 26.13 -35.57
N PRO A 11 3.77 27.09 -34.81
CA PRO A 11 3.68 27.03 -33.36
C PRO A 11 2.20 26.97 -33.00
N ALA A 12 1.80 25.91 -32.28
CA ALA A 12 0.48 25.85 -31.67
C ALA A 12 0.19 27.22 -31.05
N SER A 13 -0.96 27.81 -31.35
CA SER A 13 -1.27 29.19 -30.94
C SER A 13 -0.96 29.36 -29.44
N ALA A 14 -0.50 30.55 -29.02
CA ALA A 14 -0.18 30.79 -27.60
C ALA A 14 -1.34 30.35 -26.66
N ALA A 15 -2.58 30.44 -27.13
CA ALA A 15 -3.76 29.92 -26.47
C ALA A 15 -3.76 28.38 -26.29
N ALA A 16 -3.39 27.61 -27.32
CA ALA A 16 -3.26 26.16 -27.23
C ALA A 16 -2.15 25.73 -26.25
N TYR A 17 -1.03 26.46 -26.23
CA TYR A 17 0.04 26.24 -25.26
C TYR A 17 -0.45 26.50 -23.83
N LEU A 18 -1.00 27.68 -23.56
CA LEU A 18 -1.56 28.03 -22.24
C LEU A 18 -2.64 27.04 -21.78
N ARG A 19 -3.49 26.57 -22.71
CA ARG A 19 -4.50 25.54 -22.44
C ARG A 19 -3.89 24.20 -22.04
N ARG A 20 -2.86 23.73 -22.74
CA ARG A 20 -2.18 22.47 -22.39
C ARG A 20 -1.53 22.53 -21.01
N HIS A 21 -0.87 23.64 -20.70
CA HIS A 21 -0.21 23.82 -19.41
C HIS A 21 -1.20 23.98 -18.26
N SER A 22 -2.29 24.70 -18.46
CA SER A 22 -3.35 24.84 -17.45
C SER A 22 -4.07 23.51 -17.18
N LEU A 23 -4.31 22.68 -18.20
CA LEU A 23 -4.86 21.34 -18.02
C LEU A 23 -3.89 20.43 -17.24
N GLY A 24 -2.59 20.45 -17.59
CA GLY A 24 -1.57 19.69 -16.86
C GLY A 24 -1.48 20.11 -15.40
N ALA A 25 -1.51 21.41 -15.12
CA ALA A 25 -1.54 21.94 -13.76
C ALA A 25 -2.80 21.52 -12.99
N LEU A 26 -3.97 21.57 -13.63
CA LEU A 26 -5.23 21.11 -13.04
C LEU A 26 -5.15 19.63 -12.65
N LEU A 27 -4.66 18.77 -13.55
CA LEU A 27 -4.55 17.33 -13.30
C LEU A 27 -3.56 17.02 -12.18
N ALA A 28 -2.41 17.69 -12.15
CA ALA A 28 -1.43 17.51 -11.08
C ALA A 28 -1.98 17.97 -9.72
N LEU A 29 -2.62 19.15 -9.67
CA LEU A 29 -3.25 19.67 -8.45
C LEU A 29 -4.44 18.82 -8.02
N HIS A 30 -5.19 18.25 -8.95
CA HIS A 30 -6.26 17.30 -8.66
C HIS A 30 -5.69 16.01 -8.02
N SER A 31 -4.56 15.49 -8.51
CA SER A 31 -3.89 14.35 -7.87
C SER A 31 -3.43 14.67 -6.45
N VAL A 32 -2.93 15.89 -6.21
CA VAL A 32 -2.59 16.38 -4.86
C VAL A 32 -3.85 16.43 -4.00
N TYR A 33 -4.94 17.01 -4.50
CA TYR A 33 -6.22 17.08 -3.79
C TYR A 33 -6.73 15.70 -3.36
N GLU A 34 -6.70 14.72 -4.26
CA GLU A 34 -7.10 13.34 -3.94
C GLU A 34 -6.12 12.65 -2.99
N ALA A 35 -4.81 12.98 -3.01
CA ALA A 35 -3.85 12.48 -2.04
C ALA A 35 -4.09 13.05 -0.63
N GLU A 36 -4.32 14.36 -0.52
CA GLU A 36 -4.56 15.04 0.75
C GLU A 36 -5.87 14.61 1.41
N LYS A 37 -6.85 14.11 0.64
CA LYS A 37 -8.04 13.45 1.19
C LYS A 37 -7.69 12.28 2.11
N LEU A 38 -6.62 11.55 1.82
CA LEU A 38 -6.13 10.45 2.66
C LEU A 38 -5.31 10.91 3.87
N SER A 39 -5.07 12.22 4.03
CA SER A 39 -4.30 12.77 5.15
C SER A 39 -5.20 13.68 6.00
N ALA A 40 -5.75 13.15 7.10
CA ALA A 40 -6.58 13.91 8.03
C ALA A 40 -5.95 15.23 8.52
N PRO A 41 -4.63 15.29 8.81
CA PRO A 41 -3.97 16.55 9.17
C PRO A 41 -4.02 17.62 8.08
N ALA A 42 -4.16 17.22 6.80
CA ALA A 42 -4.17 18.14 5.67
C ALA A 42 -5.58 18.63 5.28
N TRP A 43 -6.63 18.07 5.88
CA TRP A 43 -8.01 18.46 5.58
C TRP A 43 -8.32 19.96 5.67
N PRO A 44 -7.71 20.77 6.56
CA PRO A 44 -7.91 22.22 6.56
C PRO A 44 -7.50 22.90 5.25
N SER A 45 -6.62 22.29 4.46
CA SER A 45 -6.17 22.80 3.15
C SER A 45 -7.08 22.39 1.98
N LEU A 46 -7.98 21.41 2.17
CA LEU A 46 -8.86 20.92 1.11
C LEU A 46 -9.88 21.95 0.63
N PRO A 47 -10.59 22.72 1.49
CA PRO A 47 -11.55 23.73 1.01
C PRO A 47 -10.94 24.81 0.10
N PRO A 48 -9.82 25.48 0.45
CA PRO A 48 -9.21 26.46 -0.46
C PRO A 48 -8.68 25.82 -1.75
N LEU A 49 -8.14 24.61 -1.68
CA LEU A 49 -7.68 23.87 -2.87
C LEU A 49 -8.87 23.48 -3.79
N ALA A 50 -9.98 23.02 -3.23
CA ALA A 50 -11.20 22.68 -3.96
C ALA A 50 -11.80 23.91 -4.66
N ARG A 51 -11.82 25.07 -4.00
CA ARG A 51 -12.25 26.34 -4.64
C ARG A 51 -11.36 26.71 -5.82
N LEU A 52 -10.03 26.66 -5.64
CA LEU A 52 -9.08 26.93 -6.73
C LEU A 52 -9.30 25.97 -7.92
N LEU A 53 -9.39 24.68 -7.64
CA LEU A 53 -9.60 23.65 -8.65
C LEU A 53 -10.94 23.82 -9.37
N ALA A 54 -12.02 24.12 -8.66
CA ALA A 54 -13.33 24.40 -9.26
C ALA A 54 -13.31 25.65 -10.14
N THR A 55 -12.66 26.72 -9.71
CA THR A 55 -12.46 27.93 -10.53
C THR A 55 -11.65 27.63 -11.80
N LEU A 56 -10.55 26.86 -11.69
CA LEU A 56 -9.75 26.46 -12.85
C LEU A 56 -10.55 25.58 -13.82
N SER A 57 -11.29 24.60 -13.29
CA SER A 57 -12.17 23.73 -14.07
C SER A 57 -13.27 24.50 -14.79
N ALA A 58 -13.92 25.47 -14.14
CA ALA A 58 -14.93 26.31 -14.77
C ALA A 58 -14.35 27.12 -15.94
N ARG A 59 -13.14 27.68 -15.79
CA ARG A 59 -12.45 28.41 -16.87
C ARG A 59 -12.02 27.52 -18.04
N LEU A 60 -11.84 26.23 -17.81
CA LEU A 60 -11.50 25.24 -18.85
C LEU A 60 -12.75 24.59 -19.48
N GLY A 61 -13.95 24.89 -18.97
CA GLY A 61 -15.22 24.28 -19.40
C GLY A 61 -15.39 22.83 -18.95
N LEU A 62 -14.86 22.47 -17.77
CA LEU A 62 -14.88 21.12 -17.20
C LEU A 62 -15.93 21.00 -16.08
N ASP A 63 -17.21 21.06 -16.44
CA ASP A 63 -18.33 21.06 -15.47
C ASP A 63 -18.37 19.80 -14.59
N GLY A 64 -17.95 18.64 -15.12
CA GLY A 64 -17.83 17.40 -14.35
C GLY A 64 -16.82 17.49 -13.21
N TYR A 65 -15.75 18.27 -13.37
CA TYR A 65 -14.79 18.54 -12.30
C TYR A 65 -15.36 19.52 -11.28
N VAL A 66 -16.06 20.57 -11.72
CA VAL A 66 -16.74 21.51 -10.82
C VAL A 66 -17.74 20.78 -9.92
N ALA A 67 -18.56 19.89 -10.51
CA ALA A 67 -19.53 19.08 -9.78
C ALA A 67 -18.87 18.14 -8.76
N HIS A 68 -17.71 17.56 -9.10
CA HIS A 68 -16.93 16.72 -8.17
C HIS A 68 -16.48 17.51 -6.94
N TYR A 69 -15.85 18.68 -7.12
CA TYR A 69 -15.43 19.49 -6.00
C TYR A 69 -16.59 20.05 -5.20
N ALA A 70 -17.71 20.38 -5.85
CA ALA A 70 -18.94 20.84 -5.20
C ALA A 70 -19.60 19.75 -4.35
N SER A 71 -19.43 18.47 -4.73
CA SER A 71 -19.93 17.33 -3.98
C SER A 71 -19.20 17.17 -2.64
N ASP A 72 -17.91 17.50 -2.61
CA ASP A 72 -17.11 17.50 -1.39
C ASP A 72 -17.32 18.81 -0.57
N PHE A 73 -17.34 19.95 -1.26
CA PHE A 73 -17.44 21.29 -0.66
C PHE A 73 -18.37 22.19 -1.48
N PRO A 74 -19.61 22.46 -1.02
CA PRO A 74 -20.58 23.29 -1.76
C PRO A 74 -20.08 24.70 -2.10
N GLU A 75 -19.18 25.28 -1.29
CA GLU A 75 -18.53 26.57 -1.56
C GLU A 75 -17.73 26.60 -2.87
N ALA A 76 -17.23 25.44 -3.33
CA ALA A 76 -16.49 25.32 -4.58
C ALA A 76 -17.38 25.65 -5.80
N ALA A 77 -18.68 25.33 -5.73
CA ALA A 77 -19.64 25.71 -6.77
C ALA A 77 -19.84 27.23 -6.83
N ALA A 78 -19.94 27.89 -5.67
CA ALA A 78 -20.06 29.35 -5.59
C ALA A 78 -18.82 30.05 -6.15
N ALA A 79 -17.62 29.54 -5.83
CA ALA A 79 -16.36 30.05 -6.37
C ALA A 79 -16.22 29.87 -7.89
N ALA A 80 -16.74 28.77 -8.43
CA ALA A 80 -16.82 28.55 -9.87
C ALA A 80 -17.82 29.51 -10.55
N ALA A 81 -19.00 29.71 -9.95
CA ALA A 81 -20.07 30.56 -10.49
C ALA A 81 -19.75 32.06 -10.43
N ALA A 82 -19.00 32.51 -9.41
CA ALA A 82 -18.57 33.90 -9.28
C ALA A 82 -17.57 34.33 -10.38
N MET A 83 -17.01 33.38 -11.12
CA MET A 83 -16.06 33.63 -12.20
C MET A 83 -16.80 33.63 -13.55
N SER A 84 -16.65 34.70 -14.34
CA SER A 84 -17.17 34.74 -15.72
C SER A 84 -16.58 33.59 -16.55
N PRO A 85 -17.35 32.96 -17.46
CA PRO A 85 -16.82 31.95 -18.37
C PRO A 85 -15.61 32.51 -19.12
N ALA A 86 -14.57 31.69 -19.27
CA ALA A 86 -13.36 32.10 -19.96
C ALA A 86 -13.66 32.47 -21.43
N PRO A 87 -12.89 33.39 -22.04
CA PRO A 87 -12.99 33.60 -23.49
C PRO A 87 -12.79 32.26 -24.22
N ASP A 88 -13.53 32.05 -25.32
CA ASP A 88 -13.63 30.81 -26.12
C ASP A 88 -12.27 30.14 -26.46
N ALA A 89 -11.17 30.91 -26.36
CA ALA A 89 -9.79 30.46 -26.50
C ALA A 89 -9.34 29.42 -25.44
N LEU A 90 -10.00 29.25 -24.30
CA LEU A 90 -9.62 28.27 -23.26
C LEU A 90 -10.63 27.12 -23.09
N THR A 91 -11.83 27.23 -23.64
CA THR A 91 -12.87 26.22 -23.55
C THR A 91 -12.60 25.02 -24.45
N LEU A 92 -12.83 23.82 -23.93
CA LEU A 92 -12.86 22.58 -24.70
C LEU A 92 -14.22 22.45 -25.41
N THR A 93 -14.44 23.20 -26.48
CA THR A 93 -15.53 22.88 -27.41
C THR A 93 -15.09 21.70 -28.27
N SER A 94 -15.82 20.60 -28.14
CA SER A 94 -15.65 19.39 -28.94
C SER A 94 -15.97 19.68 -30.42
N THR A 95 -15.03 20.26 -31.17
CA THR A 95 -15.09 20.25 -32.64
C THR A 95 -13.97 19.36 -33.15
N SER A 96 -14.35 18.11 -33.45
CA SER A 96 -13.56 17.17 -34.22
C SER A 96 -13.13 17.76 -35.56
N SER A 97 -11.84 17.75 -35.89
CA SER A 97 -11.34 17.72 -37.27
C SER A 97 -9.81 17.55 -37.31
N VAL A 98 -9.41 16.38 -37.81
CA VAL A 98 -8.23 16.09 -38.65
C VAL A 98 -6.82 16.25 -38.05
N GLY A 99 -6.25 15.08 -37.75
CA GLY A 99 -4.95 14.63 -38.25
C GLY A 99 -3.70 15.45 -37.90
N ASP A 100 -3.02 15.05 -36.83
CA ASP A 100 -1.54 15.06 -36.85
C ASP A 100 -0.98 14.03 -35.85
N THR A 101 -0.24 13.06 -36.39
CA THR A 101 0.37 11.96 -35.65
C THR A 101 1.73 12.36 -35.12
N ASP A 102 1.79 13.02 -33.97
CA ASP A 102 3.01 13.15 -33.18
C ASP A 102 2.99 12.17 -32.00
N ARG A 103 3.75 11.08 -32.16
CA ARG A 103 3.81 9.89 -31.28
C ARG A 103 4.42 10.13 -29.89
N HIS A 104 4.62 11.37 -29.47
CA HIS A 104 5.07 11.71 -28.11
C HIS A 104 4.09 12.60 -27.31
N SER A 105 2.91 12.90 -27.85
CA SER A 105 1.88 13.74 -27.20
C SER A 105 0.58 12.99 -26.86
N SER A 106 0.54 11.68 -27.09
CA SER A 106 -0.65 10.82 -27.07
C SER A 106 -1.33 10.64 -25.70
N SER A 107 -0.72 11.11 -24.62
CA SER A 107 -1.24 10.87 -23.26
C SER A 107 -2.17 12.00 -22.76
N LEU A 108 -2.10 13.19 -23.37
CA LEU A 108 -2.91 14.35 -22.94
C LEU A 108 -4.06 14.68 -23.90
N SER A 109 -4.11 14.08 -25.10
CA SER A 109 -5.15 14.34 -26.09
C SER A 109 -6.41 13.49 -25.90
N ASN A 110 -6.31 12.38 -25.16
CA ASN A 110 -7.43 11.52 -24.84
C ASN A 110 -7.72 11.58 -23.34
N MET A 111 -8.74 12.38 -22.99
CA MET A 111 -9.52 12.42 -21.74
C MET A 111 -9.23 13.58 -20.74
N PRO A 112 -10.28 14.15 -20.08
CA PRO A 112 -11.69 14.16 -20.56
C PRO A 112 -12.67 15.24 -20.06
N THR A 113 -13.78 15.33 -20.80
CA THR A 113 -15.14 15.76 -20.41
C THR A 113 -15.87 14.81 -19.44
N SER A 114 -15.21 13.77 -18.94
CA SER A 114 -15.75 12.80 -17.98
C SER A 114 -15.39 13.25 -16.56
N PRO A 115 -16.13 12.83 -15.53
CA PRO A 115 -15.82 13.20 -14.16
C PRO A 115 -14.38 12.82 -13.78
N PRO A 116 -13.75 13.60 -12.90
CA PRO A 116 -12.41 13.31 -12.40
C PRO A 116 -12.34 11.95 -11.70
N TYR A 117 -11.12 11.46 -11.55
CA TYR A 117 -10.90 10.32 -10.67
C TYR A 117 -11.20 10.72 -9.21
N SER A 118 -11.66 9.76 -8.40
CA SER A 118 -11.90 9.96 -6.98
C SER A 118 -11.33 8.79 -6.20
N ILE A 119 -10.39 9.05 -5.29
CA ILE A 119 -9.77 7.99 -4.49
C ILE A 119 -10.79 7.29 -3.62
N PHE A 120 -11.71 8.05 -3.01
CA PHE A 120 -12.78 7.48 -2.19
C PHE A 120 -13.77 6.68 -3.02
N ALA A 121 -14.11 7.12 -4.24
CA ALA A 121 -14.96 6.34 -5.11
C ALA A 121 -14.31 5.01 -5.51
N GLU A 122 -13.01 5.02 -5.80
CA GLU A 122 -12.25 3.81 -6.15
C GLU A 122 -12.18 2.84 -4.97
N LEU A 123 -11.76 3.30 -3.79
CA LEU A 123 -11.71 2.48 -2.58
C LEU A 123 -13.09 1.87 -2.26
N LEU A 124 -14.14 2.67 -2.35
CA LEU A 124 -15.51 2.22 -2.13
C LEU A 124 -15.97 1.21 -3.20
N ASN A 125 -15.60 1.41 -4.46
CA ASN A 125 -15.90 0.47 -5.53
C ASN A 125 -15.19 -0.88 -5.33
N LYS A 126 -13.93 -0.88 -4.87
CA LYS A 126 -13.19 -2.10 -4.50
C LYS A 126 -13.91 -2.83 -3.37
N LEU A 127 -14.28 -2.13 -2.31
CA LEU A 127 -15.04 -2.74 -1.20
C LEU A 127 -16.39 -3.30 -1.66
N LYS A 128 -17.13 -2.59 -2.52
CA LYS A 128 -18.41 -3.05 -3.08
C LYS A 128 -18.26 -4.29 -3.96
N ARG A 129 -17.16 -4.43 -4.70
CA ARG A 129 -16.87 -5.64 -5.51
C ARG A 129 -16.65 -6.88 -4.65
N ALA A 130 -16.17 -6.69 -3.43
CA ALA A 130 -16.00 -7.81 -2.50
C ALA A 130 -17.33 -8.30 -1.89
N LEU A 131 -18.42 -7.51 -1.98
CA LEU A 131 -19.73 -7.96 -1.52
C LEU A 131 -20.40 -8.91 -2.54
N PRO A 132 -21.10 -9.97 -2.09
CA PRO A 132 -21.76 -10.96 -2.96
C PRO A 132 -22.79 -10.38 -3.94
N SER A 133 -23.32 -9.18 -3.64
CA SER A 133 -24.34 -8.50 -4.45
C SER A 133 -23.78 -7.38 -5.33
N GLY A 134 -22.46 -7.24 -5.42
CA GLY A 134 -21.80 -6.14 -6.12
C GLY A 134 -21.98 -6.19 -7.64
N ARG A 135 -22.82 -5.32 -8.21
CA ARG A 135 -22.74 -4.98 -9.64
C ARG A 135 -21.38 -4.36 -9.91
N ASN A 136 -20.67 -4.81 -10.95
CA ASN A 136 -19.44 -4.20 -11.45
C ASN A 136 -19.66 -2.71 -11.73
N PRO A 137 -19.12 -1.76 -10.92
CA PRO A 137 -19.14 -0.37 -11.31
C PRO A 137 -18.12 -0.16 -12.44
N ALA A 138 -18.47 0.76 -13.34
CA ALA A 138 -17.80 1.04 -14.60
C ALA A 138 -16.29 1.30 -14.45
N LEU A 139 -15.54 0.84 -15.45
CA LEU A 139 -14.15 1.18 -15.80
C LEU A 139 -13.34 1.86 -14.68
N THR A 140 -12.61 1.05 -13.92
CA THR A 140 -11.59 1.55 -13.00
C THR A 140 -10.48 2.18 -13.81
N ARG A 141 -10.47 3.51 -13.86
CA ARG A 141 -9.36 4.26 -14.43
C ARG A 141 -8.17 4.11 -13.51
N GLN A 142 -7.00 3.87 -14.09
CA GLN A 142 -5.77 3.85 -13.33
C GLN A 142 -5.54 5.24 -12.71
N PHE A 143 -5.36 5.29 -11.39
CA PHE A 143 -5.04 6.54 -10.70
C PHE A 143 -3.71 7.07 -11.26
N PRO A 144 -3.62 8.36 -11.65
CA PRO A 144 -2.34 8.94 -12.06
C PRO A 144 -1.29 8.72 -10.98
N ARG A 145 -0.12 8.23 -11.39
CA ARG A 145 1.02 8.05 -10.50
C ARG A 145 1.95 9.23 -10.62
N ILE A 146 2.05 9.97 -9.52
CA ILE A 146 3.04 11.01 -9.29
C ILE A 146 3.81 10.58 -8.05
N ASP A 147 5.05 10.12 -8.26
CA ASP A 147 5.89 9.60 -7.19
C ASP A 147 6.11 10.69 -6.11
N GLY A 148 6.02 10.29 -4.84
CA GLY A 148 6.11 11.18 -3.68
C GLY A 148 4.82 11.93 -3.33
N ILE A 149 3.85 12.03 -4.24
CA ILE A 149 2.56 12.69 -3.99
C ILE A 149 1.44 11.67 -3.80
N THR A 150 1.35 10.73 -4.74
CA THR A 150 0.22 9.77 -4.81
C THR A 150 0.52 8.42 -4.18
N ASP A 151 1.69 8.28 -3.54
CA ASP A 151 2.19 7.00 -3.02
C ASP A 151 1.25 6.39 -1.99
N THR A 152 0.67 7.22 -1.11
CA THR A 152 -0.32 6.75 -0.12
C THR A 152 -1.60 6.27 -0.81
N CYS A 153 -2.06 6.91 -1.88
CA CYS A 153 -3.23 6.45 -2.63
C CYS A 153 -2.99 5.07 -3.23
N HIS A 154 -1.86 4.89 -3.93
CA HIS A 154 -1.50 3.61 -4.52
C HIS A 154 -1.29 2.54 -3.46
N LEU A 155 -0.65 2.88 -2.34
CA LEU A 155 -0.51 1.99 -1.19
C LEU A 155 -1.88 1.51 -0.67
N MET A 156 -2.85 2.41 -0.46
CA MET A 156 -4.18 2.03 0.02
C MET A 156 -4.94 1.16 -0.99
N LEU A 157 -4.80 1.44 -2.28
CA LEU A 157 -5.38 0.62 -3.35
C LEU A 157 -4.76 -0.78 -3.36
N ASP A 158 -3.43 -0.86 -3.31
CA ASP A 158 -2.66 -2.12 -3.25
C ASP A 158 -3.06 -2.94 -2.00
N CYS A 159 -3.14 -2.29 -0.82
CA CYS A 159 -3.54 -2.95 0.42
C CYS A 159 -4.97 -3.51 0.36
N LEU A 160 -5.92 -2.76 -0.21
CA LEU A 160 -7.28 -3.27 -0.38
C LEU A 160 -7.33 -4.40 -1.40
N ASP A 161 -6.55 -4.34 -2.47
CA ASP A 161 -6.48 -5.46 -3.42
C ASP A 161 -5.99 -6.73 -2.71
N GLU A 162 -4.91 -6.66 -1.92
CA GLU A 162 -4.43 -7.81 -1.13
C GLU A 162 -5.46 -8.36 -0.14
N LEU A 163 -6.22 -7.47 0.52
CA LEU A 163 -7.27 -7.89 1.46
C LEU A 163 -8.48 -8.53 0.77
N LEU A 164 -8.87 -7.98 -0.38
CA LEU A 164 -10.09 -8.35 -1.09
C LEU A 164 -9.88 -9.42 -2.17
N LEU A 165 -8.63 -9.82 -2.46
CA LEU A 165 -8.32 -10.94 -3.34
C LEU A 165 -9.07 -12.21 -2.88
N GLN A 166 -10.07 -12.61 -3.66
CA GLN A 166 -10.78 -13.88 -3.52
C GLN A 166 -9.96 -14.98 -4.21
N GLY A 167 -8.82 -15.33 -3.64
CA GLY A 167 -7.99 -16.45 -4.07
C GLY A 167 -8.03 -17.63 -3.09
N HIS A 168 -7.59 -18.80 -3.53
CA HIS A 168 -7.41 -20.02 -2.72
C HIS A 168 -6.27 -19.91 -1.68
N GLU A 169 -5.84 -18.68 -1.36
CA GLU A 169 -4.79 -18.41 -0.37
C GLU A 169 -5.39 -18.34 1.03
N ASN A 170 -4.70 -18.96 1.99
CA ASN A 170 -5.09 -18.94 3.39
C ASN A 170 -5.12 -17.48 3.91
N GLU A 171 -6.06 -17.16 4.80
CA GLU A 171 -6.18 -15.84 5.44
C GLU A 171 -4.84 -15.30 5.98
N THR A 172 -4.06 -16.19 6.60
CA THR A 172 -2.72 -15.89 7.12
C THR A 172 -1.74 -15.38 6.06
N GLY A 173 -1.81 -15.88 4.82
CA GLY A 173 -0.92 -15.45 3.74
C GLY A 173 -1.21 -14.03 3.26
N ARG A 174 -2.49 -13.68 3.14
CA ARG A 174 -2.93 -12.31 2.78
C ARG A 174 -2.47 -11.28 3.80
N PHE A 175 -2.58 -11.65 5.07
CA PHE A 175 -2.11 -10.84 6.19
C PHE A 175 -0.60 -10.61 6.19
N VAL A 176 0.21 -11.62 5.85
CA VAL A 176 1.66 -11.47 5.70
C VAL A 176 1.99 -10.47 4.59
N ARG A 177 1.38 -10.65 3.41
CA ARG A 177 1.60 -9.75 2.28
C ARG A 177 1.21 -8.32 2.59
N LEU A 178 0.09 -8.11 3.30
CA LEU A 178 -0.33 -6.78 3.73
C LEU A 178 0.74 -6.10 4.60
N VAL A 179 1.25 -6.81 5.60
CA VAL A 179 2.26 -6.28 6.53
C VAL A 179 3.58 -6.02 5.81
N GLU A 180 4.01 -6.92 4.93
CA GLU A 180 5.19 -6.74 4.07
C GLU A 180 5.03 -5.51 3.17
N LEU A 181 3.86 -5.33 2.55
CA LEU A 181 3.59 -4.22 1.64
C LEU A 181 3.60 -2.87 2.39
N LEU A 182 3.00 -2.81 3.57
CA LEU A 182 3.07 -1.63 4.43
C LEU A 182 4.52 -1.32 4.86
N ARG A 183 5.28 -2.33 5.26
CA ARG A 183 6.69 -2.20 5.66
C ARG A 183 7.58 -1.72 4.50
N ASP A 184 7.48 -2.35 3.35
CA ASP A 184 8.34 -2.09 2.19
C ASP A 184 8.14 -0.66 1.65
N ARG A 185 6.96 -0.07 1.90
CA ARG A 185 6.65 1.33 1.58
C ARG A 185 6.92 2.29 2.74
N GLY A 186 7.56 1.82 3.81
CA GLY A 186 7.90 2.62 4.99
C GLY A 186 6.69 3.12 5.79
N PHE A 187 5.53 2.46 5.65
CA PHE A 187 4.30 2.88 6.30
C PHE A 187 4.31 2.45 7.77
N GLN A 188 4.16 3.43 8.67
CA GLN A 188 4.23 3.23 10.12
C GLN A 188 2.85 3.28 10.77
N THR A 189 2.75 2.85 12.03
CA THR A 189 1.52 2.96 12.86
C THR A 189 1.02 4.40 12.97
N ASP A 190 1.92 5.38 13.05
CA ASP A 190 1.55 6.80 13.08
C ASP A 190 0.91 7.26 11.76
N ALA A 191 1.31 6.67 10.63
CA ALA A 191 0.72 6.97 9.32
C ALA A 191 -0.71 6.42 9.23
N LEU A 192 -0.99 5.27 9.87
CA LEU A 192 -2.33 4.69 9.96
C LEU A 192 -3.30 5.61 10.73
N ALA A 193 -2.83 6.26 11.79
CA ALA A 193 -3.62 7.22 12.56
C ALA A 193 -3.95 8.52 11.80
N ARG A 194 -3.20 8.84 10.75
CA ARG A 194 -3.43 10.02 9.89
C ARG A 194 -4.44 9.76 8.78
N LEU A 195 -4.77 8.50 8.50
CA LEU A 195 -5.76 8.14 7.49
C LEU A 195 -7.19 8.46 7.97
N PRO A 196 -8.13 8.75 7.05
CA PRO A 196 -9.55 8.80 7.37
C PRO A 196 -9.99 7.46 7.97
N PHE A 197 -10.79 7.50 9.04
CA PHE A 197 -11.21 6.28 9.74
C PHE A 197 -11.84 5.24 8.81
N GLY A 198 -12.66 5.66 7.83
CA GLY A 198 -13.30 4.75 6.87
C GLY A 198 -12.32 4.04 5.93
N VAL A 199 -11.15 4.64 5.68
CA VAL A 199 -10.07 4.03 4.88
C VAL A 199 -9.15 3.18 5.77
N ALA A 200 -8.90 3.62 7.01
CA ALA A 200 -8.08 2.89 7.96
C ALA A 200 -8.76 1.61 8.47
N LEU A 201 -10.09 1.58 8.57
CA LEU A 201 -10.85 0.52 9.24
C LEU A 201 -10.61 -0.89 8.67
N PRO A 202 -10.64 -1.13 7.33
CA PRO A 202 -10.29 -2.44 6.78
C PRO A 202 -8.86 -2.89 7.12
N LEU A 203 -7.92 -1.95 7.17
CA LEU A 203 -6.52 -2.23 7.51
C LEU A 203 -6.36 -2.54 9.00
N LEU A 204 -7.02 -1.76 9.86
CA LEU A 204 -7.02 -1.95 11.30
C LEU A 204 -7.64 -3.30 11.69
N GLU A 205 -8.77 -3.65 11.08
CA GLU A 205 -9.40 -4.96 11.27
C GLU A 205 -8.46 -6.09 10.84
N ALA A 206 -7.79 -5.95 9.70
CA ALA A 206 -6.83 -6.94 9.25
C ALA A 206 -5.65 -7.08 10.22
N LEU A 207 -5.04 -5.97 10.63
CA LEU A 207 -3.92 -5.96 11.59
C LEU A 207 -4.34 -6.53 12.96
N ASP A 208 -5.56 -6.26 13.41
CA ASP A 208 -6.08 -6.82 14.65
C ASP A 208 -6.27 -8.33 14.56
N ARG A 209 -6.80 -8.84 13.44
CA ARG A 209 -6.86 -10.30 13.18
C ARG A 209 -5.48 -10.93 13.12
N CYS A 210 -4.49 -10.27 12.50
CA CYS A 210 -3.10 -10.72 12.50
C CYS A 210 -2.53 -10.81 13.91
N ARG A 211 -2.89 -9.85 14.78
CA ARG A 211 -2.42 -9.76 16.16
C ARG A 211 -3.05 -10.81 17.07
N GLN A 212 -4.34 -11.09 16.87
CA GLN A 212 -5.09 -12.11 17.62
C GLN A 212 -4.73 -13.53 17.20
N GLY A 213 -4.49 -13.74 15.89
CA GLY A 213 -3.86 -14.97 15.41
C GLY A 213 -2.40 -15.05 15.86
N CYS A 214 -1.84 -16.26 15.92
CA CYS A 214 -0.38 -16.38 16.04
C CYS A 214 0.24 -15.74 14.79
N PRO A 215 1.03 -14.64 14.90
CA PRO A 215 1.69 -14.09 13.74
C PRO A 215 2.58 -15.19 13.16
N PRO A 216 2.49 -15.47 11.84
CA PRO A 216 3.30 -16.50 11.21
C PRO A 216 4.78 -16.23 11.48
N ALA A 217 5.57 -17.29 11.61
CA ALA A 217 6.98 -17.23 11.99
C ALA A 217 7.82 -16.25 11.13
N THR A 218 7.39 -16.02 9.89
CA THR A 218 7.96 -15.01 8.98
C THR A 218 7.88 -13.59 9.54
N LEU A 219 6.70 -13.15 10.00
CA LEU A 219 6.51 -11.82 10.61
C LEU A 219 7.14 -11.74 12.01
N ALA A 220 7.09 -12.84 12.77
CA ALA A 220 7.66 -12.91 14.11
C ALA A 220 9.20 -12.86 14.14
N SER A 221 9.87 -12.89 12.98
CA SER A 221 11.32 -12.73 12.85
C SER A 221 11.75 -11.29 12.47
N ASP A 222 10.79 -10.45 12.09
CA ASP A 222 11.01 -9.06 11.68
C ASP A 222 10.49 -8.09 12.76
N ALA A 223 11.41 -7.31 13.32
CA ALA A 223 11.10 -6.35 14.38
C ALA A 223 10.18 -5.22 13.90
N ALA A 224 10.34 -4.76 12.65
CA ALA A 224 9.52 -3.69 12.08
C ALA A 224 8.07 -4.16 11.83
N ALA A 225 7.90 -5.40 11.36
CA ALA A 225 6.59 -6.03 11.21
C ALA A 225 5.89 -6.22 12.56
N CYS A 226 6.64 -6.66 13.59
CA CYS A 226 6.12 -6.82 14.94
C CYS A 226 5.69 -5.47 15.56
N GLU A 227 6.45 -4.40 15.33
CA GLU A 227 6.07 -3.04 15.73
C GLU A 227 4.81 -2.55 15.03
N LEU A 228 4.70 -2.78 13.71
CA LEU A 228 3.51 -2.40 12.93
C LEU A 228 2.24 -3.12 13.41
N LEU A 229 2.38 -4.39 13.83
CA LEU A 229 1.31 -5.18 14.44
C LEU A 229 0.96 -4.74 15.88
N GLY A 230 1.74 -3.83 16.47
CA GLY A 230 1.61 -3.43 17.87
C GLY A 230 2.11 -4.47 18.88
N ARG A 231 2.86 -5.49 18.42
CA ARG A 231 3.50 -6.53 19.24
C ARG A 231 4.92 -6.13 19.61
N LYS A 232 5.04 -5.08 20.43
CA LYS A 232 6.33 -4.56 20.93
C LYS A 232 7.11 -5.58 21.76
N ASP A 233 6.40 -6.52 22.38
CA ASP A 233 6.97 -7.63 23.12
C ASP A 233 7.88 -8.51 22.24
N LEU A 234 7.44 -8.82 21.02
CA LEU A 234 8.20 -9.63 20.06
C LEU A 234 9.36 -8.85 19.45
N SER A 235 9.17 -7.56 19.14
CA SER A 235 10.25 -6.73 18.59
C SER A 235 11.40 -6.56 19.58
N GLU A 236 11.09 -6.35 20.87
CA GLU A 236 12.10 -6.27 21.93
C GLU A 236 12.84 -7.59 22.14
N GLN A 237 12.13 -8.73 22.10
CA GLN A 237 12.75 -10.05 22.20
C GLN A 237 13.72 -10.28 21.03
N LEU A 238 13.32 -9.95 19.80
CA LEU A 238 14.19 -10.04 18.62
C LEU A 238 15.41 -9.13 18.72
N ALA A 239 15.24 -7.91 19.22
CA ALA A 239 16.34 -6.97 19.44
C ALA A 239 17.35 -7.53 20.45
N ARG A 240 16.87 -8.12 21.56
CA ARG A 240 17.71 -8.79 22.55
C ARG A 240 18.46 -9.97 21.95
N ILE A 241 17.79 -10.83 21.20
CA ILE A 241 18.42 -11.99 20.53
C ILE A 241 19.48 -11.53 19.53
N LYS A 242 19.20 -10.50 18.71
CA LYS A 242 20.16 -9.92 17.77
C LYS A 242 21.37 -9.33 18.49
N SER A 243 21.17 -8.61 19.60
CA SER A 243 22.28 -8.07 20.40
C SER A 243 23.12 -9.16 21.06
N ALA A 244 22.50 -10.26 21.50
CA ALA A 244 23.20 -11.40 22.09
C ALA A 244 23.99 -12.19 21.04
N SER A 245 23.49 -12.26 19.79
CA SER A 245 24.19 -12.88 18.66
C SER A 245 25.28 -11.99 18.05
N ALA A 246 25.19 -10.66 18.18
CA ALA A 246 26.13 -9.71 17.61
C ALA A 246 27.28 -9.32 18.57
N ALA A 247 27.16 -9.65 19.86
CA ALA A 247 28.30 -9.58 20.77
C ALA A 247 29.39 -10.51 20.21
N PRO A 248 30.62 -10.01 19.93
CA PRO A 248 31.72 -10.92 19.65
C PRO A 248 31.82 -11.81 20.88
N LEU A 249 31.88 -13.13 20.66
CA LEU A 249 32.39 -14.05 21.65
C LEU A 249 33.81 -13.57 21.96
N SER A 250 33.93 -12.64 22.90
CA SER A 250 35.17 -12.32 23.57
C SER A 250 35.70 -13.66 24.05
N ALA A 251 36.86 -14.03 23.53
CA ALA A 251 37.55 -15.28 23.82
C ALA A 251 38.04 -15.37 25.28
N ALA A 252 37.34 -14.75 26.22
CA ALA A 252 37.69 -14.68 27.64
C ALA A 252 36.61 -15.24 28.57
N ASP A 253 35.39 -15.53 28.11
CA ASP A 253 34.40 -16.20 28.96
C ASP A 253 34.47 -17.72 28.76
N ASN A 254 35.56 -18.22 29.33
CA ASN A 254 35.86 -19.59 29.66
C ASN A 254 34.69 -20.20 30.45
N TRP A 255 33.71 -20.79 29.76
CA TRP A 255 32.87 -21.80 30.39
C TRP A 255 33.73 -23.05 30.55
N ASP A 256 34.16 -23.28 31.78
CA ASP A 256 34.62 -24.57 32.30
C ASP A 256 33.57 -25.66 31.96
N ILE A 257 33.65 -26.20 30.75
CA ILE A 257 33.07 -27.49 30.37
C ILE A 257 34.23 -28.49 30.28
N VAL A 258 34.98 -28.61 31.36
CA VAL A 258 35.85 -29.76 31.63
C VAL A 258 35.63 -30.13 33.10
N GLY A 259 34.49 -30.77 33.37
CA GLY A 259 34.14 -31.15 34.75
C GLY A 259 33.30 -32.41 34.91
N GLU A 260 32.81 -33.05 33.84
CA GLU A 260 31.82 -34.14 34.02
C GLU A 260 31.92 -35.32 33.04
N ARG A 261 33.13 -35.60 32.50
CA ARG A 261 33.37 -36.85 31.75
C ARG A 261 34.54 -37.72 32.22
N GLU A 262 35.19 -37.35 33.31
CA GLU A 262 36.38 -38.05 33.84
C GLU A 262 36.19 -38.55 35.29
N PHE A 263 34.96 -38.81 35.75
CA PHE A 263 34.72 -39.39 37.09
C PHE A 263 34.30 -40.88 37.09
N HIS A 264 34.11 -41.53 35.94
CA HIS A 264 33.70 -42.94 35.89
C HIS A 264 34.73 -43.95 35.36
N LEU A 265 36.01 -43.57 35.24
CA LEU A 265 37.09 -44.49 34.82
C LEU A 265 38.24 -44.68 35.81
N ARG A 266 38.11 -44.22 37.06
CA ARG A 266 39.12 -44.43 38.13
C ARG A 266 38.58 -45.10 39.41
N GLN A 267 37.64 -46.03 39.28
CA GLN A 267 37.40 -47.03 40.32
C GLN A 267 37.25 -48.43 39.71
N ARG A 268 38.38 -49.00 39.30
CA ARG A 268 38.57 -50.45 39.32
C ARG A 268 39.51 -50.78 40.48
N GLY A 269 39.01 -51.52 41.46
CA GLY A 269 39.86 -52.32 42.33
C GLY A 269 39.26 -52.62 43.70
N VAL A 270 38.97 -53.92 43.92
CA VAL A 270 38.87 -54.61 45.23
C VAL A 270 37.51 -54.42 45.95
N ALA A 271 36.67 -55.42 46.23
CA ALA A 271 36.78 -56.88 46.19
C ALA A 271 35.39 -57.58 46.32
N ARG A 272 35.37 -58.82 45.79
CA ARG A 272 34.72 -60.05 46.31
C ARG A 272 33.20 -60.25 46.31
N GLY A 273 32.82 -61.27 45.54
CA GLY A 273 31.88 -62.36 45.90
C GLY A 273 30.44 -62.12 45.47
N GLY A 274 29.76 -62.96 44.71
CA GLY A 274 30.02 -64.30 44.18
C GLY A 274 28.67 -64.90 43.72
N PHE A 275 28.71 -65.86 42.77
CA PHE A 275 27.67 -66.84 42.41
C PHE A 275 26.32 -66.26 41.89
N ASP A 276 25.60 -66.77 40.88
CA ASP A 276 25.63 -67.92 39.97
C ASP A 276 24.78 -67.52 38.73
N ALA A 277 25.20 -67.78 37.49
CA ALA A 277 24.73 -68.88 36.64
C ALA A 277 23.19 -69.05 36.51
N ILE A 278 22.65 -68.87 35.29
CA ILE A 278 22.00 -69.90 34.45
C ILE A 278 21.16 -69.28 33.32
N SER A 279 21.28 -69.98 32.20
CA SER A 279 20.77 -69.90 30.84
C SER A 279 19.24 -70.05 30.58
N VAL A 280 18.81 -69.47 29.44
CA VAL A 280 17.97 -70.08 28.36
C VAL A 280 16.47 -70.35 28.59
N GLY A 281 15.68 -70.04 27.54
CA GLY A 281 14.39 -70.70 27.21
C GLY A 281 13.23 -69.70 27.04
N ALA A 282 12.80 -69.33 25.83
CA ALA A 282 11.93 -70.07 24.90
C ALA A 282 10.44 -70.14 25.30
N ALA A 283 9.63 -69.52 24.45
CA ALA A 283 8.33 -69.98 23.92
C ALA A 283 7.09 -70.22 24.81
N SER A 284 6.05 -69.46 24.45
CA SER A 284 4.68 -69.91 24.08
C SER A 284 3.59 -70.13 25.14
N ALA A 285 2.38 -69.74 24.70
CA ALA A 285 1.02 -70.09 25.17
C ALA A 285 0.64 -69.58 26.57
N GLY A 286 -0.57 -69.12 26.87
CA GLY A 286 -1.88 -69.04 26.23
C GLY A 286 -2.81 -68.53 27.34
N ALA A 287 -3.77 -67.63 27.06
CA ALA A 287 -5.18 -67.96 26.88
C ALA A 287 -6.05 -67.30 27.98
N ALA A 288 -7.26 -66.92 27.56
CA ALA A 288 -8.48 -66.67 28.33
C ALA A 288 -8.53 -65.43 29.24
N SER A 289 -9.21 -64.38 28.79
CA SER A 289 -10.68 -64.22 28.90
C SER A 289 -11.16 -63.13 27.95
#